data_AF-A0A8S8XF01-F1
#
_entry.id   AF-A0A8S8XF01-F1
#
_cell.length_a   1.000
_cell.length_b   1.000
_cell.length_c   1.000
_cell.angle_alpha   90.00
_cell.angle_beta   90.00
_cell.angle_gamma   90.00
#
_symmetry.space_group_name_H-M   'P 1'
#
loop_
_entity.id
_entity.type
_entity.pdbx_description
1 polymer ?
#
loop_
_entity_poly.entity_id
_entity_poly.type
_entity_poly.pdbx_seq_one_letter_code
_entity_poly.pdbx_strand_id
1 'polypeptide(L)'
;MDVGETNSWDNGEVITGEMMRSMLENLSPIEPNHIGEVANRYKRGTQEIGFIESVSKPFCGDCNRARISADGSSIPACLHQRATI
;
A
#
# COMPACT_ATOMS: atom_id res chain seq x y z
N MET A 1 -7.08 -4.25 2.94
CA MET A 1 -5.99 -4.84 3.74
C MET A 1 -6.65 -5.47 4.96
N ASP A 2 -6.25 -6.66 5.38
CA ASP A 2 -6.82 -7.35 6.55
C ASP A 2 -6.65 -6.59 7.88
N VAL A 3 -7.53 -5.64 8.13
CA VAL A 3 -7.94 -5.26 9.49
C VAL A 3 -9.40 -4.84 9.45
N GLY A 4 -10.27 -5.82 9.69
CA GLY A 4 -11.63 -5.63 10.19
C GLY A 4 -11.62 -5.40 11.72
N GLU A 5 -12.54 -6.03 12.45
CA GLU A 5 -12.64 -5.96 13.93
C GLU A 5 -11.49 -6.68 14.68
N THR A 6 -10.69 -7.50 14.00
CA THR A 6 -9.78 -8.49 14.62
C THR A 6 -8.44 -7.94 15.12
N ASN A 7 -8.15 -6.64 14.89
CA ASN A 7 -6.94 -5.92 15.35
C ASN A 7 -5.59 -6.64 15.11
N SER A 8 -5.54 -7.67 14.26
CA SER A 8 -4.34 -8.49 14.04
C SER A 8 -4.27 -8.88 12.58
N TRP A 9 -3.14 -8.55 11.95
CA TRP A 9 -2.81 -9.03 10.61
C TRP A 9 -2.45 -10.51 10.70
N ASP A 10 -3.13 -11.37 9.94
CA ASP A 10 -2.64 -12.73 9.75
C ASP A 10 -1.58 -12.74 8.64
N ASN A 11 -0.30 -12.79 9.04
CA ASN A 11 0.80 -12.91 8.09
C ASN A 11 0.74 -14.20 7.25
N GLY A 12 0.01 -15.23 7.71
CA GLY A 12 -0.22 -16.47 6.95
C GLY A 12 -1.08 -16.25 5.69
N GLU A 13 -1.87 -15.19 5.65
CA GLU A 13 -2.73 -14.85 4.50
C GLU A 13 -2.13 -13.75 3.60
N VAL A 14 -0.92 -13.26 3.93
CA VAL A 14 -0.26 -12.16 3.21
C VAL A 14 0.82 -12.67 2.28
N ILE A 15 0.67 -12.42 0.97
CA ILE A 15 1.79 -12.52 0.02
C ILE A 15 2.50 -11.17 -0.03
N THR A 16 3.73 -11.12 0.48
CA THR A 16 4.50 -9.87 0.53
C THR A 16 4.96 -9.42 -0.85
N GLY A 17 5.32 -8.14 -1.00
CA GLY A 17 5.91 -7.63 -2.24
C GLY A 17 7.18 -8.39 -2.64
N GLU A 18 7.96 -8.83 -1.66
CA GLU A 18 9.16 -9.64 -1.90
C GLU A 18 8.81 -11.02 -2.46
N MET A 19 7.84 -11.71 -1.87
CA MET A 19 7.35 -13.00 -2.38
C MET A 19 6.81 -12.86 -3.79
N MET A 20 5.99 -11.83 -4.07
CA MET A 20 5.47 -11.56 -5.41
C MET A 20 6.59 -11.32 -6.43
N ARG A 21 7.65 -10.60 -6.06
CA ARG A 21 8.82 -10.40 -6.94
C ARG A 21 9.57 -11.68 -7.21
N SER A 22 9.75 -12.53 -6.20
CA SER A 22 10.42 -13.83 -6.35
C SER A 22 9.64 -14.82 -7.23
N MET A 23 8.32 -14.60 -7.42
CA MET A 23 7.50 -15.37 -8.36
C MET A 23 7.62 -14.90 -9.82
N LEU A 24 8.31 -13.79 -10.08
CA LEU A 24 8.40 -13.16 -11.40
C LEU A 24 9.85 -13.07 -11.87
N GLU A 25 10.09 -13.48 -13.11
CA GLU A 25 11.41 -13.36 -13.74
C GLU A 25 11.58 -12.03 -14.49
N ASN A 26 12.85 -11.64 -14.70
CA ASN A 26 13.28 -10.48 -15.49
C ASN A 26 12.74 -9.13 -14.99
N LEU A 27 12.70 -8.96 -13.67
CA LEU A 27 12.38 -7.68 -13.03
C LEU A 27 13.66 -6.88 -12.78
N SER A 28 13.72 -5.66 -13.30
CA SER A 28 14.78 -4.69 -12.96
C SER A 28 14.17 -3.50 -12.19
N PRO A 29 14.70 -3.11 -11.02
CA PRO A 29 14.15 -1.99 -10.26
C PRO A 29 14.22 -0.67 -11.04
N ILE A 30 13.26 0.20 -10.79
CA ILE A 30 13.21 1.58 -11.30
C ILE A 30 13.29 2.51 -10.10
N GLU A 31 14.16 3.52 -10.19
CA GLU A 31 14.30 4.53 -9.15
C GLU A 31 13.00 5.33 -8.95
N PRO A 32 12.64 5.68 -7.70
CA PRO A 32 11.51 6.56 -7.43
C PRO A 32 11.67 7.92 -8.12
N ASN A 33 10.58 8.45 -8.64
CA ASN A 33 10.51 9.79 -9.22
C ASN A 33 10.46 10.88 -8.15
N HIS A 34 9.97 10.57 -6.95
CA HIS A 34 9.78 11.54 -5.87
C HIS A 34 9.79 10.88 -4.48
N ILE A 35 10.03 11.71 -3.46
CA ILE A 35 9.92 11.31 -2.05
C ILE A 35 8.47 10.94 -1.75
N GLY A 36 8.27 9.82 -1.05
CA GLY A 36 6.94 9.31 -0.70
C GLY A 36 6.23 8.55 -1.83
N GLU A 37 6.91 8.22 -2.93
CA GLU A 37 6.35 7.34 -3.96
C GLU A 37 6.04 5.95 -3.35
N VAL A 38 4.75 5.61 -3.31
CA VAL A 38 4.25 4.43 -2.59
C VAL A 38 4.56 3.11 -3.30
N ALA A 39 4.64 3.11 -4.63
CA ALA A 39 4.83 1.90 -5.42
C ALA A 39 6.32 1.63 -5.64
N ASN A 40 6.79 0.43 -5.27
CA ASN A 40 8.11 -0.06 -5.69
C ASN A 40 8.02 -0.52 -7.14
N ARG A 41 8.62 0.23 -8.06
CA ARG A 41 8.48 0.01 -9.51
C ARG A 41 9.61 -0.83 -10.08
N TYR A 42 9.23 -1.69 -11.02
CA TYR A 42 10.13 -2.59 -11.73
C TYR A 42 9.76 -2.62 -13.21
N LYS A 43 10.77 -2.74 -14.06
CA LYS A 43 10.60 -3.00 -15.49
C LYS A 43 10.63 -4.50 -15.75
N ARG A 44 9.72 -4.97 -16.60
CA ARG A 44 9.68 -6.35 -17.11
C ARG A 44 9.52 -6.31 -18.63
N GLY A 45 10.64 -6.43 -19.35
CA GLY A 45 10.67 -6.22 -20.79
C GLY A 45 10.30 -4.77 -21.14
N THR A 46 9.21 -4.58 -21.89
CA THR A 46 8.67 -3.25 -22.25
C THR A 46 7.63 -2.72 -21.28
N GLN A 47 7.22 -3.52 -20.29
CA GLN A 47 6.18 -3.19 -19.33
C GLN A 47 6.77 -2.73 -18.00
N GLU A 48 5.97 -2.00 -17.25
CA GLU A 48 6.27 -1.59 -15.90
C GLU A 48 5.28 -2.22 -14.91
N ILE A 49 5.79 -2.68 -13.79
CA ILE A 49 5.02 -3.33 -12.71
C ILE A 49 5.37 -2.62 -11.40
N GLY A 50 4.34 -2.16 -10.69
CA GLY A 50 4.48 -1.56 -9.36
C GLY A 50 3.98 -2.51 -8.27
N PHE A 51 4.75 -2.66 -7.19
CA PHE A 51 4.35 -3.40 -6.01
C PHE A 51 4.01 -2.42 -4.89
N ILE A 52 2.76 -2.47 -4.39
CA ILE A 52 2.31 -1.68 -3.25
C ILE A 52 2.39 -2.57 -2.00
N GLU A 53 3.35 -2.29 -1.13
CA GLU A 53 3.68 -3.11 0.03
C GLU A 53 2.94 -2.65 1.30
N SER A 54 1.63 -2.55 1.23
CA SER A 54 0.82 -1.86 2.25
C SER A 54 0.83 -2.48 3.65
N VAL A 55 1.23 -3.75 3.76
CA VAL A 55 1.39 -4.48 5.04
C VAL A 55 2.87 -4.67 5.37
N SER A 56 3.65 -5.23 4.44
CA SER A 56 5.06 -5.57 4.68
C SER A 56 5.99 -4.34 4.78
N LYS A 57 5.64 -3.21 4.15
CA LYS A 57 6.36 -1.92 4.25
C LYS A 57 5.37 -0.74 4.29
N PRO A 58 4.80 -0.44 5.47
CA PRO A 58 3.82 0.63 5.62
C PRO A 58 4.38 2.01 5.24
N PHE A 59 3.55 2.85 4.62
CA PHE A 59 3.92 4.16 4.07
C PHE A 59 3.16 5.33 4.72
N CYS A 60 2.61 5.14 5.92
CA CYS A 60 1.82 6.17 6.61
C CYS A 60 2.64 7.42 6.99
N GLY A 61 3.96 7.29 7.16
CA GLY A 61 4.84 8.39 7.53
C GLY A 61 4.93 9.51 6.47
N ASP A 62 4.85 9.13 5.19
CA ASP A 62 4.87 10.06 4.06
C ASP A 62 3.47 10.39 3.52
N CYS A 63 2.41 9.90 4.18
CA CYS A 63 1.04 10.05 3.70
C CYS A 63 0.53 11.48 3.89
N ASN A 64 0.27 12.18 2.78
CA ASN A 64 -0.25 13.55 2.75
C ASN A 64 -1.75 13.63 2.37
N ARG A 65 -2.50 12.53 2.55
CA ARG A 65 -3.89 12.41 2.10
C ARG A 65 -4.87 12.95 3.12
N ALA A 66 -5.77 13.84 2.68
CA ALA A 66 -7.04 14.13 3.35
C ALA A 66 -8.19 13.54 2.54
N ARG A 67 -9.28 13.17 3.21
CA ARG A 67 -10.50 12.66 2.59
C ARG A 67 -11.70 13.44 3.12
N ILE A 68 -12.74 13.57 2.31
CA ILE A 68 -14.05 14.08 2.74
C ILE A 68 -15.03 12.91 2.70
N SER A 69 -15.84 12.73 3.75
CA SER A 69 -16.88 11.70 3.77
C SER A 69 -18.01 12.02 2.78
N ALA A 70 -18.77 11.00 2.39
CA ALA A 70 -19.81 11.15 1.36
C ALA A 70 -20.94 12.13 1.78
N ASP A 71 -21.22 12.22 3.08
CA ASP A 71 -22.17 13.14 3.69
C ASP A 71 -21.56 14.53 3.99
N GLY A 72 -20.27 14.72 3.73
CA GLY A 72 -19.55 15.97 3.99
C GLY A 72 -19.35 16.29 5.48
N SER A 73 -19.73 15.39 6.39
CA SER A 73 -19.70 15.65 7.84
C SER A 73 -18.31 15.51 8.47
N SER A 74 -17.39 14.81 7.80
CA SER A 74 -16.05 14.54 8.33
C SER A 74 -14.97 14.67 7.27
N ILE A 75 -13.79 15.11 7.73
CA ILE A 75 -12.59 15.23 6.92
C ILE A 75 -11.50 14.33 7.51
N PRO A 76 -11.57 13.00 7.34
CA PRO A 76 -10.55 12.12 7.90
C PRO A 76 -9.20 12.24 7.20
N ALA A 77 -8.14 12.19 8.00
CA ALA A 77 -6.76 12.13 7.54
C ALA A 77 -6.27 10.70 7.22
N CYS A 78 -7.13 9.68 7.41
CA CYS A 78 -6.81 8.27 7.14
C CYS A 78 -7.95 7.59 6.38
N LEU A 79 -7.64 6.53 5.64
CA LEU A 79 -8.65 5.69 4.98
C LEU A 79 -9.45 4.83 5.97
N HIS A 80 -8.83 4.48 7.10
CA HIS A 80 -9.47 3.75 8.20
C HIS A 80 -9.71 4.70 9.38
N GLN A 81 -10.92 4.63 9.93
CA GLN A 81 -11.32 5.33 11.15
C GLN A 81 -12.25 4.41 11.92
N ARG A 82 -12.21 4.43 13.25
CA ARG A 82 -13.26 3.76 14.03
C ARG A 82 -14.58 4.47 13.78
N ALA A 83 -15.63 3.71 13.43
CA ALA A 83 -16.97 4.24 13.51
C ALA A 83 -17.22 4.58 14.99
N THR A 84 -17.42 5.86 15.29
CA THR A 84 -17.90 6.27 16.60
C THR A 84 -19.40 6.09 16.51
N ILE A 85 -19.94 5.05 17.16
CA ILE A 85 -21.38 4.90 17.39
C ILE A 85 -21.73 5.70 18.63
#